data_AF-A0AAU9NCP7-F1
#
_entry.id   AF-A0AAU9NCP7-F1
#
_cell.length_a   1.000
_cell.length_b   1.000
_cell.length_c   1.000
_cell.angle_alpha   90.00
_cell.angle_beta   90.00
_cell.angle_gamma   90.00
#
_symmetry.space_group_name_H-M   'P 1'
#
loop_
_entity.id
_entity.type
_entity.pdbx_description
1 polymer ?
#
loop_
_entity_poly.entity_id
_entity_poly.type
_entity_poly.pdbx_seq_one_letter_code
_entity_poly.pdbx_strand_id
1 'polypeptide(L)'
;MISSRPKRSQTLPPVLRSPFVVRAVEIDSNLTKEENIKSNWVFSLCGNPTDNLFHSINGQRGERYMFESLYPGKYLFSGTIDCFVEVLNYDERVMNLDTPACFFFNTIVLDPAYMHSKACKSDDEYNNFKENVVHCWESLNTEES
;
A
#
# COMPACT_ATOMS: atom_id res chain seq x y z
N MET A 1 -37.72 0.26 -26.90
CA MET A 1 -36.34 0.06 -26.42
C MET A 1 -35.88 1.36 -25.76
N ILE A 2 -35.72 1.37 -24.43
CA ILE A 2 -35.22 2.55 -23.71
C ILE A 2 -33.70 2.52 -23.83
N SER A 3 -33.12 3.42 -24.64
CA SER A 3 -31.66 3.56 -24.68
C SER A 3 -31.21 4.24 -23.39
N SER A 4 -30.59 3.51 -22.48
CA SER A 4 -29.87 4.11 -21.37
C SER A 4 -28.66 4.86 -21.94
N ARG A 5 -28.62 6.19 -21.78
CA ARG A 5 -27.40 6.96 -22.04
C ARG A 5 -26.30 6.39 -21.12
N PRO A 6 -25.11 6.05 -21.63
CA PRO A 6 -23.99 5.71 -20.76
C PRO A 6 -23.74 6.90 -19.83
N LYS A 7 -23.75 6.66 -18.52
CA LYS A 7 -23.36 7.67 -17.53
C LYS A 7 -21.94 8.10 -17.87
N ARG A 8 -21.78 9.40 -18.19
CA ARG A 8 -20.48 10.02 -18.45
C ARG A 8 -19.59 9.75 -17.22
N SER A 9 -18.41 9.16 -17.45
CA SER A 9 -17.37 9.03 -16.42
C SER A 9 -17.15 10.39 -15.77
N GLN A 10 -17.53 10.51 -14.50
CA GLN A 10 -17.28 11.72 -13.73
C GLN A 10 -15.82 11.67 -13.29
N THR A 11 -14.97 12.36 -14.04
CA THR A 11 -13.61 12.67 -13.60
C THR A 11 -13.67 13.32 -12.22
N LEU A 12 -13.06 12.70 -11.22
CA LEU A 12 -12.98 13.23 -9.86
C LEU A 12 -12.36 14.64 -9.87
N PRO A 13 -12.81 15.55 -8.99
CA PRO A 13 -12.16 16.82 -8.76
C PRO A 13 -10.67 16.62 -8.44
N PRO A 14 -9.76 17.53 -8.86
CA PRO A 14 -8.33 17.39 -8.64
C PRO A 14 -7.92 17.14 -7.17
N VAL A 15 -8.72 17.61 -6.20
CA VAL A 15 -8.49 17.39 -4.76
C VAL A 15 -8.76 15.95 -4.31
N LEU A 16 -9.51 15.18 -5.09
CA LEU A 16 -9.83 13.77 -4.84
C LEU A 16 -9.02 12.81 -5.73
N ARG A 17 -8.12 13.36 -6.55
CA ARG A 17 -7.17 12.55 -7.31
C ARG A 17 -5.91 12.37 -6.48
N SER A 18 -5.31 11.20 -6.61
CA SER A 18 -4.01 10.93 -6.00
C SER A 18 -3.01 12.03 -6.42
N PRO A 19 -2.37 12.73 -5.49
CA PRO A 19 -1.44 13.81 -5.80
C PRO A 19 -0.20 13.30 -6.56
N PHE A 20 0.07 11.99 -6.45
CA PHE A 20 1.20 11.30 -7.07
C PHE A 20 1.06 11.14 -8.59
N VAL A 21 -0.14 11.35 -9.16
CA VAL A 21 -0.39 11.30 -10.62
C VAL A 21 0.03 12.59 -11.32
N VAL A 22 0.00 13.71 -10.59
CA VAL A 22 0.14 15.05 -11.19
C VAL A 22 1.40 15.78 -10.70
N ARG A 23 1.94 15.44 -9.53
CA ARG A 23 3.18 16.04 -9.02
C ARG A 23 4.19 14.97 -8.64
N ALA A 24 5.40 15.10 -9.17
CA ALA A 24 6.57 14.52 -8.51
C ALA A 24 6.56 15.00 -7.05
N VAL A 25 6.68 14.07 -6.10
CA VAL A 25 6.78 14.41 -4.68
C VAL A 25 8.01 15.29 -4.52
N GLU A 26 7.81 16.53 -4.08
CA GLU A 26 8.91 17.47 -3.83
C GLU A 26 9.52 17.12 -2.47
N ILE A 27 10.55 16.27 -2.49
CA ILE A 27 11.20 15.71 -1.29
C ILE A 27 11.85 16.81 -0.44
N ASP A 28 12.26 17.92 -1.06
CA ASP A 28 12.90 19.06 -0.39
C ASP A 28 11.90 20.15 0.05
N SER A 29 10.59 19.92 -0.12
CA SER A 29 9.59 20.90 0.31
C SER A 29 9.52 20.99 1.84
N ASN A 30 9.36 22.21 2.34
CA ASN A 30 9.18 22.42 3.78
C ASN A 30 7.85 21.81 4.22
N LEU A 31 7.89 20.99 5.27
CA LEU A 31 6.68 20.50 5.94
C LEU A 31 5.85 21.69 6.45
N THR A 32 4.54 21.61 6.26
CA THR A 32 3.59 22.51 6.92
C THR A 32 3.70 22.39 8.44
N LYS A 33 3.11 23.34 9.18
CA LYS A 33 3.10 23.29 10.64
C LYS A 33 2.41 22.02 11.15
N GLU A 34 1.31 21.64 10.51
CA GLU A 34 0.52 20.46 10.83
C GLU A 34 1.30 19.17 10.55
N GLU A 35 2.00 19.09 9.42
CA GLU A 35 2.87 17.96 9.10
C GLU A 35 4.05 17.85 10.07
N ASN A 36 4.65 18.97 10.47
CA ASN A 36 5.68 18.98 11.50
C ASN A 36 5.17 18.44 12.85
N ILE A 37 3.97 18.84 13.28
CA ILE A 37 3.39 18.34 14.53
C ILE A 37 3.15 16.83 14.45
N LYS A 38 2.57 16.35 13.33
CA LYS A 38 2.31 14.91 13.12
C LYS A 38 3.60 14.11 13.05
N SER A 39 4.57 14.57 12.26
CA SER A 39 5.88 13.97 12.12
C SER A 39 6.58 13.86 13.49
N ASN A 40 6.63 14.97 14.24
CA ASN A 40 7.19 14.95 15.59
C ASN A 40 6.45 13.98 16.53
N TRP A 41 5.12 13.89 16.45
CA TRP A 41 4.35 12.97 17.29
C TRP A 41 4.60 11.51 16.94
N VAL A 42 4.64 11.16 15.65
CA VAL A 42 4.96 9.81 15.18
C VAL A 42 6.38 9.42 15.56
N PHE A 43 7.36 10.31 15.30
CA PHE A 43 8.78 10.02 15.49
C PHE A 43 9.35 10.38 16.87
N SER A 44 8.51 10.83 17.81
CA SER A 44 8.95 11.18 19.16
C SER A 44 9.44 9.97 19.97
N LEU A 45 9.16 8.75 19.53
CA LEU A 45 9.33 7.50 20.30
C LEU A 45 8.57 7.53 21.65
N CYS A 46 7.61 8.45 21.78
CA CYS A 46 6.78 8.64 22.95
C CYS A 46 5.35 8.19 22.60
N GLY A 47 4.93 7.06 23.14
CA GLY A 47 3.62 6.48 22.89
C GLY A 47 3.62 4.98 23.12
N ASN A 48 2.48 4.32 22.91
CA ASN A 48 2.45 2.87 22.93
C ASN A 48 2.88 2.37 21.53
N PRO A 49 3.92 1.50 21.44
CA PRO A 49 4.34 0.91 20.17
C PRO A 49 3.20 0.26 19.37
N THR A 50 2.18 -0.26 20.05
CA THR A 50 1.01 -0.92 19.43
C THR A 50 -0.15 0.03 19.16
N ASP A 51 0.04 1.35 19.27
CA ASP A 51 -0.98 2.34 18.87
C ASP A 51 -1.31 2.13 17.39
N ASN A 52 -2.59 1.95 17.07
CA ASN A 52 -3.03 1.80 15.69
C ASN A 52 -3.03 3.17 14.99
N LEU A 53 -2.09 3.39 14.07
CA LEU A 53 -1.95 4.64 13.32
C LEU A 53 -2.58 4.57 11.92
N PHE A 54 -2.77 3.37 11.40
CA PHE A 54 -3.35 3.14 10.08
C PHE A 54 -4.28 1.94 10.09
N HIS A 55 -5.46 2.09 9.49
CA HIS A 55 -6.38 1.00 9.28
C HIS A 55 -7.04 1.13 7.90
N SER A 56 -6.96 0.08 7.10
CA SER A 56 -7.64 0.02 5.81
C SER A 56 -8.97 -0.75 5.91
N ILE A 57 -9.82 -0.56 4.90
CA ILE A 57 -11.06 -1.33 4.74
C ILE A 57 -10.81 -2.84 4.55
N ASN A 58 -9.64 -3.21 4.05
CA ASN A 58 -9.25 -4.61 3.78
C ASN A 58 -8.46 -5.20 4.97
N GLY A 59 -8.64 -4.65 6.17
CA GLY A 59 -8.08 -5.22 7.40
C GLY A 59 -6.60 -4.88 7.67
N GLN A 60 -5.85 -4.33 6.71
CA GLN A 60 -4.45 -3.89 6.96
C GLN A 60 -4.37 -2.94 8.15
N ARG A 61 -3.44 -3.21 9.06
CA ARG A 61 -3.16 -2.39 10.24
C ARG A 61 -1.71 -1.92 10.22
N GLY A 62 -1.50 -0.68 10.63
CA GLY A 62 -0.17 -0.12 10.81
C GLY A 62 -0.05 0.42 12.23
N GLU A 63 0.78 -0.24 13.03
CA GLU A 63 1.05 0.18 14.40
C GLU A 63 2.18 1.22 14.46
N ARG A 64 2.24 2.00 15.54
CA ARG A 64 3.23 3.07 15.72
C ARG A 64 4.65 2.61 15.43
N TYR A 65 5.08 1.48 16.00
CA TYR A 65 6.45 1.01 15.84
C TYR A 65 6.83 0.77 14.36
N MET A 66 5.85 0.40 13.54
CA MET A 66 6.04 0.24 12.09
C MET A 66 6.34 1.60 11.48
N PHE A 67 5.50 2.62 11.71
CA PHE A 67 5.69 3.95 11.15
C PHE A 67 6.93 4.67 11.68
N GLU A 68 7.34 4.40 12.93
CA GLU A 68 8.60 4.93 13.48
C GLU A 68 9.83 4.48 12.68
N SER A 69 9.75 3.37 11.93
CA SER A 69 10.83 2.95 11.02
C SER A 69 11.05 3.88 9.83
N LEU A 70 10.11 4.79 9.52
CA LEU A 70 10.30 5.82 8.50
C LEU A 70 11.32 6.90 8.94
N TYR A 71 11.78 6.86 10.19
CA TYR A 71 12.82 7.79 10.64
C TYR A 71 14.11 7.60 9.84
N PRO A 72 14.77 8.69 9.39
CA PRO A 72 15.98 8.61 8.57
C PRO A 72 17.07 7.72 9.19
N GLY A 73 17.65 6.84 8.36
CA GLY A 73 18.73 5.92 8.77
C GLY A 73 18.25 4.65 9.49
N LYS A 74 16.95 4.37 9.52
CA LYS A 74 16.38 3.12 10.05
C LYS A 74 16.02 2.16 8.92
N TYR A 75 16.01 0.86 9.25
CA TYR A 75 15.44 -0.17 8.39
C TYR A 75 13.92 -0.14 8.50
N LEU A 76 13.23 -0.26 7.38
CA LEU A 76 11.77 -0.30 7.33
C LEU A 76 11.25 -1.66 7.81
N PHE A 77 10.16 -1.63 8.57
CA PHE A 77 9.35 -2.83 8.79
C PHE A 77 8.52 -3.16 7.55
N SER A 78 8.35 -4.45 7.27
CA SER A 78 7.49 -4.96 6.19
C SER A 78 6.07 -4.42 6.28
N GLY A 79 5.49 -4.41 7.49
CA GLY A 79 4.15 -3.88 7.72
C GLY A 79 3.98 -2.40 7.35
N THR A 80 5.05 -1.59 7.40
CA THR A 80 5.03 -0.21 6.90
C THR A 80 4.83 -0.20 5.39
N ILE A 81 5.61 -1.01 4.67
CA ILE A 81 5.51 -1.14 3.21
C ILE A 81 4.13 -1.63 2.82
N ASP A 82 3.59 -2.62 3.53
CA ASP A 82 2.26 -3.18 3.30
C ASP A 82 1.14 -2.14 3.46
N CYS A 83 1.25 -1.23 4.43
CA CYS A 83 0.31 -0.13 4.57
C CYS A 83 0.36 0.81 3.35
N PHE A 84 1.54 1.09 2.80
CA PHE A 84 1.69 1.90 1.58
C PHE A 84 1.15 1.16 0.36
N VAL A 85 1.40 -0.15 0.23
CA VAL A 85 0.83 -1.00 -0.83
C VAL A 85 -0.69 -0.87 -0.86
N GLU A 86 -1.32 -0.82 0.32
CA GLU A 86 -2.78 -0.71 0.41
C GLU A 86 -3.30 0.65 -0.04
N VAL A 87 -2.60 1.73 0.31
CA VAL A 87 -2.92 3.08 -0.21
C VAL A 87 -2.72 3.14 -1.72
N LEU A 88 -1.65 2.56 -2.25
CA LEU A 88 -1.36 2.54 -3.69
C LEU A 88 -2.41 1.75 -4.46
N ASN A 89 -2.78 0.57 -3.98
CA ASN A 89 -3.83 -0.25 -4.60
C ASN A 89 -5.20 0.42 -4.54
N TYR A 90 -5.49 1.18 -3.47
CA TYR A 90 -6.71 1.99 -3.39
C TYR A 90 -6.70 3.11 -4.43
N ASP A 91 -5.58 3.83 -4.55
CA ASP A 91 -5.41 4.92 -5.52
C ASP A 91 -5.47 4.42 -6.97
N GLU A 92 -4.94 3.23 -7.28
CA GLU A 92 -5.04 2.60 -8.61
C GLU A 92 -6.50 2.41 -9.08
N ARG A 93 -7.46 2.27 -8.16
CA ARG A 93 -8.90 2.17 -8.51
C ARG A 93 -9.45 3.45 -9.15
N VAL A 94 -8.78 4.59 -8.93
CA VAL A 94 -9.21 5.91 -9.39
C VAL A 94 -8.25 6.53 -10.43
N MET A 95 -7.26 5.77 -10.88
CA MET A 95 -6.25 6.21 -11.86
C MET A 95 -6.81 6.43 -13.26
N ASN A 96 -6.07 7.21 -14.06
CA ASN A 96 -6.45 7.51 -15.44
C ASN A 96 -6.33 6.26 -16.32
N LEU A 97 -7.30 6.03 -17.21
CA LEU A 97 -7.34 4.85 -18.11
C LEU A 97 -6.18 4.81 -19.12
N ASP A 98 -5.46 5.92 -19.28
CA ASP A 98 -4.34 6.06 -20.21
C ASP A 98 -3.01 5.51 -19.65
N THR A 99 -2.96 5.18 -18.36
CA THR A 99 -1.80 4.53 -17.72
C THR A 99 -2.10 3.04 -17.50
N PRO A 100 -1.10 2.14 -17.69
CA PRO A 100 -1.27 0.74 -17.35
C PRO A 100 -1.67 0.57 -15.88
N ALA A 101 -2.73 -0.20 -15.63
CA ALA A 101 -3.14 -0.53 -14.27
C ALA A 101 -2.02 -1.29 -13.56
N CYS A 102 -1.67 -0.85 -12.35
CA CYS A 102 -0.70 -1.52 -11.51
C CYS A 102 -1.39 -2.20 -10.34
N PHE A 103 -0.87 -3.35 -9.91
CA PHE A 103 -1.23 -3.96 -8.65
C PHE A 103 0.03 -4.21 -7.85
N PHE A 104 0.04 -3.73 -6.61
CA PHE A 104 1.17 -3.82 -5.70
C PHE A 104 0.91 -4.97 -4.72
N PHE A 105 1.89 -5.86 -4.57
CA PHE A 105 1.78 -7.01 -3.66
C PHE A 105 2.29 -6.67 -2.27
N ASN A 106 1.64 -7.25 -1.26
CA ASN A 106 2.12 -7.23 0.12
C ASN A 106 3.48 -7.96 0.21
N THR A 107 4.35 -7.49 1.09
CA THR A 107 5.71 -8.04 1.28
C THR A 107 5.74 -9.51 1.70
N ILE A 108 4.64 -10.07 2.21
CA ILE A 108 4.49 -11.50 2.52
C ILE A 108 4.79 -12.40 1.33
N VAL A 109 4.63 -11.92 0.09
CA VAL A 109 4.99 -12.70 -1.11
C VAL A 109 6.47 -13.06 -1.16
N LEU A 110 7.31 -12.33 -0.40
CA LEU A 110 8.76 -12.53 -0.28
C LEU A 110 9.16 -13.34 0.95
N ASP A 111 8.22 -13.85 1.74
CA ASP A 111 8.54 -14.61 2.95
C ASP A 111 9.34 -15.88 2.59
N PRO A 112 10.53 -16.10 3.19
CA PRO A 112 11.35 -17.28 2.97
C PRO A 112 10.64 -18.62 3.21
N ALA A 113 9.62 -18.68 4.06
CA ALA A 113 8.80 -19.88 4.22
C ALA A 113 8.11 -20.29 2.91
N TYR A 114 7.86 -19.32 2.04
CA TYR A 114 7.25 -19.51 0.73
C TYR A 114 8.27 -19.42 -0.42
N MET A 115 9.34 -18.62 -0.29
CA MET A 115 10.40 -18.49 -1.30
C MET A 115 11.46 -19.60 -1.24
N HIS A 116 11.75 -20.13 -0.05
CA HIS A 116 12.85 -21.06 0.21
C HIS A 116 12.36 -22.31 0.96
N SER A 117 11.66 -23.19 0.25
CA SER A 117 11.79 -24.61 0.58
C SER A 117 13.26 -24.99 0.28
N LYS A 118 13.96 -25.64 1.21
CA LYS A 118 15.38 -26.06 1.08
C LYS A 118 15.66 -27.00 -0.12
N ALA A 119 14.69 -27.23 -1.00
CA ALA A 119 14.75 -28.16 -2.13
C ALA A 119 14.62 -27.50 -3.52
N CYS A 120 14.40 -26.19 -3.62
CA CYS A 120 13.99 -25.57 -4.88
C CYS A 120 15.16 -25.18 -5.81
N LYS A 121 15.11 -25.62 -7.06
CA LYS A 121 15.88 -25.02 -8.17
C LYS A 121 15.24 -23.67 -8.53
N SER A 122 15.95 -22.82 -9.28
CA SER A 122 15.45 -21.50 -9.73
C SER A 122 14.05 -21.52 -10.36
N ASP A 123 13.66 -22.60 -11.06
CA ASP A 123 12.31 -22.73 -11.63
C ASP A 123 11.21 -22.90 -10.57
N ASP A 124 11.55 -23.50 -9.43
CA ASP A 124 10.61 -23.74 -8.34
C ASP A 124 10.38 -22.46 -7.52
N GLU A 125 11.39 -21.58 -7.39
CA GLU A 125 11.26 -20.26 -6.76
C GLU A 125 10.24 -19.37 -7.53
N TYR A 126 10.27 -19.42 -8.87
CA TYR A 126 9.31 -18.70 -9.70
C TYR A 126 7.89 -19.28 -9.61
N ASN A 127 7.74 -20.60 -9.51
CA ASN A 127 6.42 -21.21 -9.31
C ASN A 127 5.85 -20.90 -7.93
N ASN A 128 6.68 -20.96 -6.88
CA ASN A 128 6.28 -20.55 -5.53
C ASN A 128 5.86 -19.07 -5.49
N PHE A 129 6.60 -18.19 -6.19
CA PHE A 129 6.19 -16.79 -6.32
C PHE A 129 4.79 -16.64 -6.94
N LYS A 130 4.50 -17.37 -8.03
CA LYS A 130 3.16 -17.34 -8.64
C LYS A 130 2.09 -17.85 -7.70
N GLU A 131 2.35 -18.96 -7.00
CA GLU A 131 1.41 -19.51 -6.02
C GLU A 131 1.14 -18.52 -4.89
N ASN A 132 2.16 -17.81 -4.39
CA ASN A 132 2.01 -16.76 -3.39
C ASN A 132 1.16 -15.59 -3.92
N VAL A 133 1.41 -15.16 -5.15
CA VAL A 133 0.63 -14.12 -5.83
C VAL A 133 -0.85 -14.51 -5.90
N VAL A 134 -1.14 -15.76 -6.27
CA VAL A 134 -2.52 -16.28 -6.35
C VAL A 134 -3.14 -16.37 -4.96
N HIS A 135 -2.43 -16.89 -3.96
CA HIS A 135 -2.92 -16.99 -2.58
C HIS A 135 -3.23 -15.61 -1.98
N CYS A 136 -2.33 -14.64 -2.16
CA CYS A 136 -2.57 -13.25 -1.74
C CYS A 136 -3.80 -12.67 -2.44
N TRP A 137 -3.96 -12.91 -3.74
CA TRP A 137 -5.14 -12.48 -4.49
C TRP A 137 -6.44 -13.10 -3.97
N GLU A 138 -6.44 -14.40 -3.68
CA GLU A 138 -7.62 -15.11 -3.17
C GLU A 138 -8.00 -14.64 -1.76
N SER A 139 -7.01 -14.45 -0.88
CA SER A 139 -7.21 -13.96 0.50
C SER A 139 -7.85 -12.57 0.56
N LEU A 140 -7.57 -11.70 -0.42
CA LEU A 140 -8.20 -10.38 -0.53
C LEU A 140 -9.66 -10.43 -0.99
N ASN A 141 -10.10 -11.54 -1.61
CA ASN A 141 -11.44 -11.71 -2.18
C ASN A 141 -12.35 -12.62 -1.34
N THR A 142 -11.87 -13.17 -0.22
CA THR A 142 -12.64 -14.14 0.60
C THR A 142 -13.38 -13.53 1.79
N GLU A 143 -13.27 -12.22 2.05
CA GLU A 143 -13.99 -11.55 3.16
C GLU A 143 -15.36 -10.94 2.76
N GLU A 144 -15.89 -11.26 1.58
CA GLU A 144 -17.25 -10.86 1.14
C GLU A 144 -18.34 -11.95 1.35
N SER A 145 -18.30 -12.74 2.43
CA SER A 145 -19.37 -13.72 2.74
C SER A 145 -19.86 -13.65 4.18
#